data_AF-I3UG49-F1
#
_entry.id   AF-I3UG49-F1
#
_cell.length_a   1.000
_cell.length_b   1.000
_cell.length_c   1.000
_cell.angle_alpha   90.00
_cell.angle_beta   90.00
_cell.angle_gamma   90.00
#
_symmetry.space_group_name_H-M   'P 1'
#
loop_
_entity.id
_entity.type
_entity.pdbx_description
1 polymer ?
#
loop_
_entity_poly.entity_id
_entity_poly.type
_entity_poly.pdbx_seq_one_letter_code
_entity_poly.pdbx_strand_id
1 'polypeptide(L)'
;MKVSQRFISIGIMFVLFVVLLGTALLAGQKSDAALVSENGQLSCSKAQFDDYIKIMLLTGEMTLSQPPDSGTLAQQQKMIDAFAALSLPKDKTVVAAGHTESGKVYTTTCKNEKCTMYEMAQPEQACLREYWNDCPYIAMQFREKKYCFLVPASQ
;
A
#
# COMPACT_ATOMS: atom_id res chain seq x y z
N MET A 1 4.58 -42.21 -48.66
CA MET A 1 4.71 -40.87 -48.03
C MET A 1 3.52 -40.65 -47.08
N LYS A 2 3.64 -40.98 -45.79
CA LYS A 2 2.52 -40.82 -44.82
C LYS A 2 2.96 -40.55 -43.37
N VAL A 3 4.27 -40.32 -43.17
CA VAL A 3 4.89 -40.18 -41.84
C VAL A 3 5.10 -38.70 -41.49
N SER A 4 5.38 -37.84 -42.48
CA SER A 4 5.69 -36.41 -42.25
C SER A 4 4.52 -35.57 -41.72
N GLN A 5 3.29 -35.89 -42.11
CA GLN A 5 2.12 -35.07 -41.76
C GLN A 5 1.68 -35.21 -40.29
N ARG A 6 2.00 -36.34 -39.62
CA ARG A 6 1.67 -36.54 -38.19
C ARG A 6 2.61 -35.77 -37.26
N PHE A 7 3.89 -35.62 -37.62
CA PHE A 7 4.85 -34.88 -36.81
C PHE A 7 4.60 -33.36 -36.83
N ILE A 8 4.11 -32.84 -37.95
CA ILE A 8 3.79 -31.41 -38.09
C ILE A 8 2.59 -31.03 -37.19
N SER A 9 1.54 -31.84 -37.14
CA SER A 9 0.37 -31.56 -36.28
C SER A 9 0.68 -31.66 -34.79
N ILE A 10 1.55 -32.58 -34.36
CA ILE A 10 1.95 -32.71 -32.95
C ILE A 10 2.83 -31.53 -32.53
N GLY A 11 3.75 -31.09 -33.39
CA GLY A 11 4.58 -29.91 -33.14
C GLY A 11 3.77 -28.62 -33.00
N ILE A 12 2.77 -28.41 -33.86
CA ILE A 12 1.89 -27.24 -33.80
C ILE A 12 1.03 -27.25 -32.53
N MET A 13 0.50 -28.41 -32.11
CA MET A 13 -0.24 -28.53 -30.85
C MET A 13 0.62 -28.22 -29.63
N PHE A 14 1.87 -28.69 -29.60
CA PHE A 14 2.77 -28.43 -28.49
C PHE A 14 3.15 -26.94 -28.39
N VAL A 15 3.40 -26.28 -29.53
CA VAL A 15 3.67 -24.84 -29.57
C VAL A 15 2.45 -24.05 -29.09
N LEU A 16 1.24 -24.40 -29.52
CA LEU A 16 0.01 -23.76 -29.04
C LEU A 16 -0.20 -23.96 -27.53
N PHE A 17 0.10 -25.15 -27.01
CA PHE A 17 -0.02 -25.45 -25.59
C PHE A 17 1.00 -24.67 -24.74
N VAL A 18 2.25 -24.53 -25.21
CA VAL A 18 3.28 -23.72 -24.56
C VAL A 18 2.94 -22.22 -24.60
N VAL A 19 2.37 -21.72 -25.70
CA VAL A 19 1.91 -20.33 -25.81
C VAL A 19 0.70 -20.07 -24.91
N LEU A 20 -0.25 -21.01 -24.82
CA LEU A 20 -1.40 -20.93 -23.91
C LEU A 20 -0.97 -20.99 -22.43
N LEU A 21 0.00 -21.84 -22.08
CA LEU A 21 0.57 -21.88 -20.74
C LEU A 21 1.36 -20.60 -20.40
N GLY A 22 2.15 -20.08 -21.34
CA GLY A 22 2.90 -18.84 -21.16
C GLY A 22 1.99 -17.63 -20.96
N THR A 23 0.90 -17.53 -21.73
CA THR A 23 -0.10 -16.47 -21.56
C THR A 23 -0.93 -16.65 -20.30
N ALA A 24 -1.25 -17.88 -19.88
CA ALA A 24 -1.93 -18.14 -18.61
C ALA A 24 -1.05 -17.83 -17.38
N LEU A 25 0.27 -18.05 -17.45
CA LEU A 25 1.21 -17.66 -16.40
C LEU A 25 1.34 -16.13 -16.27
N LEU A 26 1.34 -15.42 -17.40
CA LEU A 26 1.34 -13.95 -17.41
C LEU A 26 -0.02 -13.35 -16.98
N ALA A 27 -1.13 -14.01 -17.31
CA ALA A 27 -2.47 -13.61 -16.87
C ALA A 27 -2.79 -13.98 -15.41
N GLY A 28 -2.14 -15.03 -14.88
CA GLY A 28 -2.19 -15.42 -13.47
C GLY A 28 -1.42 -14.46 -12.55
N GLN A 29 -0.55 -13.63 -13.14
CA GLN A 29 0.08 -12.49 -12.48
C GLN A 29 -0.84 -11.26 -12.55
N LYS A 30 -2.11 -11.44 -12.14
CA LYS A 30 -2.97 -10.32 -11.74
C LYS A 30 -2.35 -9.76 -10.47
N SER A 31 -1.28 -8.97 -10.65
CA SER A 31 -0.54 -8.35 -9.58
C SER A 31 -1.54 -7.58 -8.74
N ASP A 32 -1.53 -7.84 -7.43
CA ASP A 32 -1.82 -6.85 -6.41
C ASP A 32 -0.94 -5.63 -6.70
N ALA A 33 -1.34 -4.79 -7.65
CA ALA A 33 -0.52 -3.72 -8.17
C ALA A 33 -0.29 -2.72 -7.03
N ALA A 34 0.94 -2.70 -6.51
CA ALA A 34 1.29 -1.80 -5.43
C ALA A 34 1.04 -0.36 -5.88
N LEU A 35 0.42 0.45 -5.02
CA LEU A 35 0.45 1.89 -5.19
C LEU A 35 1.85 2.37 -4.83
N VAL A 36 2.40 3.26 -5.65
CA VAL A 36 3.74 3.82 -5.42
C VAL A 36 3.61 5.33 -5.51
N SER A 37 4.12 6.04 -4.50
CA SER A 37 4.10 7.49 -4.51
C SER A 37 4.94 8.03 -5.66
N GLU A 38 4.61 9.21 -6.19
CA GLU A 38 5.31 9.85 -7.33
C GLU A 38 6.84 9.93 -7.15
N ASN A 39 7.31 10.16 -5.92
CA ASN A 39 8.74 10.26 -5.62
C ASN A 39 9.39 8.90 -5.26
N GLY A 40 8.66 7.80 -5.37
CA GLY A 40 9.11 6.43 -5.07
C GLY A 40 9.43 6.14 -3.61
N GLN A 41 9.18 7.07 -2.67
CA GLN A 41 9.57 6.89 -1.26
C GLN A 41 8.56 6.09 -0.44
N LEU A 42 7.34 5.91 -0.93
CA LEU A 42 6.31 5.11 -0.28
C LEU A 42 5.70 4.14 -1.28
N SER A 43 5.53 2.89 -0.86
CA SER A 43 4.78 1.87 -1.59
C SER A 43 3.73 1.26 -0.68
N CYS A 44 2.53 1.06 -1.20
CA CYS A 44 1.40 0.46 -0.51
C CYS A 44 1.03 -0.85 -1.20
N SER A 45 1.18 -1.93 -0.46
CA SER A 45 0.83 -3.29 -0.89
C SER A 45 0.62 -4.14 0.35
N LYS A 46 0.03 -5.32 0.18
CA LYS A 46 -0.11 -6.25 1.29
C LYS A 46 1.24 -6.59 1.95
N ALA A 47 2.30 -6.76 1.16
CA ALA A 47 3.64 -7.02 1.69
C ALA A 47 4.18 -5.86 2.54
N GLN A 48 3.90 -4.61 2.15
CA GLN A 48 4.30 -3.43 2.93
C GLN A 48 3.51 -3.29 4.24
N PHE A 49 2.21 -3.62 4.21
CA PHE A 49 1.41 -3.70 5.43
C PHE A 49 1.93 -4.79 6.39
N ASP A 50 2.25 -5.98 5.86
CA ASP A 50 2.80 -7.08 6.66
C ASP A 50 4.17 -6.71 7.26
N ASP A 51 4.95 -5.85 6.59
CA ASP A 51 6.19 -5.27 7.12
C ASP A 51 5.95 -4.33 8.31
N TYR A 52 4.87 -3.56 8.29
CA TYR A 52 4.42 -2.77 9.45
C TYR A 52 3.99 -3.67 10.63
N ILE A 53 3.24 -4.74 10.35
CA ILE A 53 2.77 -5.66 11.40
C ILE A 53 3.93 -6.23 12.24
N LYS A 54 5.10 -6.47 11.62
CA LYS A 54 6.30 -6.94 12.33
C LYS A 54 6.82 -5.94 13.37
N ILE A 55 6.53 -4.65 13.21
CA ILE A 55 7.06 -3.56 14.04
C ILE A 55 5.97 -2.82 14.83
N MET A 56 4.68 -3.11 14.62
CA MET A 56 3.57 -2.33 15.18
C MET A 56 3.67 -2.09 16.71
N LEU A 57 4.07 -3.12 17.48
CA LEU A 57 4.22 -3.04 18.95
C LEU A 57 5.45 -2.24 19.42
N LEU A 58 6.43 -2.06 18.55
CA LEU A 58 7.59 -1.19 18.79
C LEU A 58 7.23 0.27 18.54
N THR A 59 6.34 0.51 17.59
CA THR A 59 6.07 1.86 17.09
C THR A 59 4.93 2.59 17.78
N GLY A 60 3.97 1.86 18.36
CA GLY A 60 2.81 2.48 19.00
C GLY A 60 2.19 1.62 20.10
N GLU A 61 1.51 2.28 21.04
CA GLU A 61 0.62 1.62 22.01
C GLU A 61 -0.71 1.20 21.37
N MET A 62 -1.13 1.91 20.32
CA MET A 62 -2.24 1.55 19.45
C MET A 62 -1.67 0.99 18.13
N THR A 63 -2.36 0.02 17.53
CA THR A 63 -1.90 -0.65 16.29
C THR A 63 -3.05 -0.90 15.33
N LEU A 64 -2.74 -1.01 14.04
CA LEU A 64 -3.69 -1.44 13.01
C LEU A 64 -3.45 -2.92 12.70
N SER A 65 -4.37 -3.79 13.10
CA SER A 65 -4.25 -5.23 12.80
C SER A 65 -4.68 -5.58 11.37
N GLN A 66 -5.40 -4.67 10.70
CA GLN A 66 -5.90 -4.81 9.34
C GLN A 66 -5.70 -3.48 8.59
N PRO A 67 -5.46 -3.53 7.26
CA PRO A 67 -5.41 -2.32 6.46
C PRO A 67 -6.78 -1.64 6.45
N PRO A 68 -6.85 -0.29 6.49
CA PRO A 68 -8.12 0.41 6.32
C PRO A 68 -8.69 0.16 4.93
N ASP A 69 -9.99 -0.15 4.87
CA ASP A 69 -10.75 -0.24 3.64
C ASP A 69 -11.39 1.13 3.36
N SER A 70 -10.69 1.97 2.59
CA SER A 70 -11.12 3.36 2.36
C SER A 70 -10.61 3.89 1.02
N GLY A 71 -11.50 4.60 0.33
CA GLY A 71 -11.23 5.31 -0.91
C GLY A 71 -11.06 4.44 -2.15
N THR A 72 -11.13 5.10 -3.30
CA THR A 72 -10.73 4.56 -4.60
C THR A 72 -9.21 4.58 -4.77
N LEU A 73 -8.66 3.84 -5.74
CA LEU A 73 -7.23 3.89 -6.06
C LEU A 73 -6.71 5.32 -6.27
N ALA A 74 -7.48 6.18 -6.96
CA ALA A 74 -7.10 7.56 -7.21
C ALA A 74 -7.04 8.40 -5.91
N GLN A 75 -7.98 8.18 -5.00
CA GLN A 75 -7.99 8.85 -3.69
C GLN A 75 -6.83 8.37 -2.81
N GLN A 76 -6.58 7.06 -2.79
CA GLN A 76 -5.43 6.49 -2.08
C GLN A 76 -4.10 7.03 -2.63
N GLN A 77 -3.95 7.08 -3.96
CA GLN A 77 -2.77 7.64 -4.63
C GLN A 77 -2.52 9.09 -4.19
N LYS A 78 -3.55 9.94 -4.23
CA LYS A 78 -3.49 11.34 -3.82
C LYS A 78 -3.00 11.48 -2.36
N MET A 79 -3.49 10.64 -1.45
CA MET A 79 -3.07 10.67 -0.04
C MET A 79 -1.62 10.21 0.16
N ILE A 80 -1.19 9.15 -0.53
CA ILE A 80 0.19 8.63 -0.35
C ILE A 80 1.22 9.57 -0.99
N ASP A 81 0.89 10.25 -2.08
CA ASP A 81 1.73 11.28 -2.70
C ASP A 81 1.89 12.48 -1.78
N ALA A 82 0.78 12.94 -1.20
CA ALA A 82 0.78 14.04 -0.25
C ALA A 82 1.65 13.72 0.98
N PHE A 83 1.55 12.51 1.55
CA PHE A 83 2.41 12.09 2.65
C PHE A 83 3.87 11.92 2.22
N ALA A 84 4.12 11.33 1.05
CA ALA A 84 5.48 11.10 0.56
C ALA A 84 6.25 12.40 0.30
N ALA A 85 5.55 13.47 -0.07
CA ALA A 85 6.11 14.81 -0.28
C ALA A 85 6.46 15.55 1.03
N LEU A 86 6.01 15.09 2.19
CA LEU A 86 6.32 15.73 3.47
C LEU A 86 7.80 15.57 3.84
N SER A 87 8.40 16.68 4.28
CA SER A 87 9.71 16.65 4.94
C SER A 87 9.51 16.26 6.41
N LEU A 88 9.77 15.00 6.73
CA LEU A 88 9.57 14.44 8.06
C LEU A 88 10.88 14.36 8.85
N PRO A 89 10.85 14.55 10.18
CA PRO A 89 12.03 14.39 11.03
C PRO A 89 12.54 12.94 11.04
N LYS A 90 13.78 12.74 10.57
CA LYS A 90 14.39 11.43 10.30
C LYS A 90 14.56 10.51 11.51
N ASP A 91 14.64 11.05 12.71
CA ASP A 91 14.89 10.32 13.96
C ASP A 91 13.60 10.08 14.76
N LYS A 92 12.43 10.36 14.18
CA LYS A 92 11.15 10.32 14.86
C LYS A 92 10.18 9.34 14.25
N THR A 93 9.20 8.98 15.07
CA THR A 93 8.01 8.28 14.61
C THR A 93 6.95 9.31 14.28
N VAL A 94 6.38 9.22 13.09
CA VAL A 94 5.32 10.10 12.61
C VAL A 94 4.16 9.23 12.16
N VAL A 95 2.98 9.43 12.72
CA VAL A 95 1.75 8.77 12.28
C VAL A 95 0.94 9.72 11.40
N ALA A 96 0.28 9.18 10.37
CA ALA A 96 -0.54 9.97 9.46
C ALA A 96 -1.94 9.38 9.24
N ALA A 97 -2.92 10.27 9.20
CA ALA A 97 -4.25 10.03 8.67
C ALA A 97 -4.52 10.97 7.50
N GLY A 98 -5.38 10.58 6.58
CA GLY A 98 -5.74 11.39 5.42
C GLY A 98 -7.24 11.47 5.26
N HIS A 99 -7.76 12.59 4.79
CA HIS A 99 -9.15 12.68 4.36
C HIS A 99 -9.26 12.19 2.92
N THR A 100 -9.98 11.10 2.71
CA THR A 100 -10.06 10.38 1.43
C THR A 100 -10.48 11.26 0.26
N GLU A 101 -11.50 12.12 0.41
CA GLU A 101 -12.01 12.94 -0.69
C GLU A 101 -11.05 14.09 -1.04
N SER A 102 -10.57 14.82 -0.03
CA SER A 102 -9.70 15.98 -0.25
C SER A 102 -8.24 15.60 -0.55
N GLY A 103 -7.80 14.40 -0.14
CA GLY A 103 -6.39 14.00 -0.15
C GLY A 103 -5.52 14.72 0.88
N LYS A 104 -6.09 15.54 1.77
CA LYS A 104 -5.35 16.28 2.79
C LYS A 104 -4.83 15.31 3.85
N VAL A 105 -3.56 15.44 4.20
CA VAL A 105 -2.86 14.60 5.16
C VAL A 105 -2.62 15.34 6.47
N TYR A 106 -2.89 14.66 7.57
CA TYR A 106 -2.67 15.11 8.93
C TYR A 106 -1.63 14.21 9.57
N THR A 107 -0.65 14.81 10.25
CA THR A 107 0.43 14.05 10.88
C THR A 107 0.58 14.41 12.35
N THR A 108 1.11 13.48 13.12
CA THR A 108 1.59 13.74 14.48
C THR A 108 2.95 13.11 14.64
N THR A 109 3.92 13.91 15.08
CA THR A 109 5.26 13.44 15.44
C THR A 109 5.25 13.06 16.91
N CYS A 110 5.62 11.82 17.20
CA CYS A 110 5.63 11.29 18.55
C CYS A 110 6.84 11.84 19.32
N LYS A 111 6.63 12.14 20.60
CA LYS A 111 7.67 12.70 21.47
C LYS A 111 8.84 11.71 21.63
N ASN A 112 8.48 10.44 21.82
CA ASN A 112 9.39 9.31 21.95
C ASN A 112 9.36 8.44 20.68
N GLU A 113 10.28 7.48 20.60
CA GLU A 113 10.34 6.51 19.50
C GLU A 113 9.04 5.69 19.39
N LYS A 114 8.45 5.28 20.51
CA LYS A 114 7.14 4.64 20.56
C LYS A 114 6.06 5.70 20.81
N CYS A 115 5.06 5.76 19.92
CA CYS A 115 3.92 6.64 20.07
C CYS A 115 2.98 6.16 21.17
N THR A 116 2.52 7.09 21.99
CA THR A 116 1.43 6.85 22.94
C THR A 116 0.11 6.65 22.20
N MET A 117 -0.88 6.05 22.86
CA MET A 117 -2.24 5.92 22.30
C MET A 117 -2.81 7.28 21.89
N TYR A 118 -2.57 8.32 22.69
CA TYR A 118 -3.05 9.68 22.40
C TYR A 118 -2.41 10.27 21.13
N GLU A 119 -1.08 10.17 21.01
CA GLU A 119 -0.34 10.65 19.83
C GLU A 119 -0.77 9.91 18.56
N MET A 120 -1.01 8.60 18.66
CA MET A 120 -1.51 7.79 17.56
C MET A 120 -2.88 8.28 17.06
N ALA A 121 -3.78 8.69 17.96
CA ALA A 121 -5.13 9.15 17.60
C ALA A 121 -5.20 10.60 17.09
N GLN A 122 -4.19 11.43 17.37
CA GLN A 122 -4.21 12.86 17.01
C GLN A 122 -4.43 13.17 15.52
N PRO A 123 -3.77 12.51 14.54
CA PRO A 123 -3.96 12.87 13.15
C PRO A 123 -5.37 12.57 12.65
N GLU A 124 -5.97 11.45 13.05
CA GLU A 124 -7.35 11.11 12.73
C GLU A 124 -8.33 12.09 13.39
N GLN A 125 -8.14 12.41 14.68
CA GLN A 125 -8.97 13.41 15.35
C GLN A 125 -8.87 14.79 14.69
N ALA A 126 -7.68 15.20 14.25
CA ALA A 126 -7.50 16.46 13.53
C ALA A 126 -8.25 16.46 12.19
N CYS A 127 -8.18 15.36 11.45
CA CYS A 127 -8.94 15.16 10.22
C CYS A 127 -10.45 15.22 10.46
N LEU A 128 -10.95 14.47 11.45
CA LEU A 128 -12.38 14.39 11.77
C LEU A 128 -12.94 15.72 12.30
N ARG A 129 -12.14 16.55 12.96
CA ARG A 129 -12.56 17.91 13.35
C ARG A 129 -12.83 18.81 12.16
N GLU A 130 -12.14 18.61 11.05
CA GLU A 130 -12.30 19.42 9.83
C GLU A 130 -13.37 18.86 8.90
N TYR A 131 -13.37 17.54 8.65
CA TYR A 131 -14.20 16.91 7.62
C TYR A 131 -15.34 16.02 8.14
N TRP A 132 -15.31 15.61 9.40
CA TRP A 132 -16.35 14.79 10.06
C TRP A 132 -16.59 13.40 9.46
N ASN A 133 -15.85 12.97 8.44
CA ASN A 133 -15.95 11.65 7.82
C ASN A 133 -14.63 11.18 7.21
N ASP A 134 -14.55 9.86 6.93
CA ASP A 134 -13.58 9.18 6.07
C ASP A 134 -12.11 9.67 6.22
N CYS A 135 -11.58 9.45 7.43
CA CYS A 135 -10.25 9.86 7.84
C CYS A 135 -9.33 8.65 8.16
N PRO A 136 -9.08 7.72 7.21
CA PRO A 136 -8.28 6.54 7.48
C PRO A 136 -6.83 6.90 7.85
N TYR A 137 -6.22 6.04 8.67
CA TYR A 137 -4.77 6.01 8.83
C TYR A 137 -4.12 5.56 7.51
N ILE A 138 -3.20 6.35 6.97
CA ILE A 138 -2.65 6.09 5.64
C ILE A 138 -1.22 5.54 5.67
N ALA A 139 -0.41 6.02 6.60
CA ALA A 139 1.00 5.69 6.67
C ALA A 139 1.60 6.07 8.02
N MET A 140 2.81 5.60 8.24
CA MET A 140 3.70 6.12 9.27
C MET A 140 5.14 6.20 8.79
N GLN A 141 5.94 6.99 9.46
CA GLN A 141 7.39 6.90 9.45
C GLN A 141 7.84 6.36 10.80
N PHE A 142 8.75 5.40 10.80
CA PHE A 142 9.46 4.94 11.99
C PHE A 142 10.95 5.07 11.73
N ARG A 143 11.61 6.00 12.43
CA ARG A 143 12.97 6.46 12.11
C ARG A 143 12.99 7.03 10.68
N GLU A 144 13.78 6.46 9.78
CA GLU A 144 13.88 6.92 8.38
C GLU A 144 13.02 6.09 7.42
N LYS A 145 12.41 4.97 7.86
CA LYS A 145 11.60 4.11 7.00
C LYS A 145 10.13 4.51 7.07
N LYS A 146 9.53 4.74 5.91
CA LYS A 146 8.08 4.93 5.76
C LYS A 146 7.40 3.57 5.56
N TYR A 147 6.23 3.42 6.17
CA TYR A 147 5.39 2.23 6.12
C TYR A 147 3.99 2.67 5.69
N CYS A 148 3.44 2.04 4.67
CA CYS A 148 2.08 2.31 4.23
C CYS A 148 1.09 1.38 4.93
N PHE A 149 -0.05 1.92 5.35
CA PHE A 149 -1.12 1.15 5.97
C PHE A 149 -2.18 0.67 4.98
N LEU A 150 -2.24 1.30 3.80
CA LEU A 150 -3.22 1.00 2.78
C LEU A 150 -2.82 -0.23 1.97
N VAL A 151 -3.83 -0.97 1.54
CA VAL A 151 -3.74 -1.93 0.44
C VAL A 151 -4.49 -1.33 -0.75
N PRO A 152 -3.96 -1.44 -1.98
CA PRO A 152 -4.61 -0.91 -3.17
C PRO A 152 -6.07 -1.35 -3.25
N ALA A 153 -6.98 -0.39 -3.34
CA ALA A 153 -8.41 -0.67 -3.50
C ALA A 153 -8.66 -1.52 -4.76
N SER A 154 -9.54 -2.52 -4.65
CA SER A 154 -10.06 -3.21 -5.85
C SER A 154 -10.90 -2.21 -6.64
N GLN A 155 -10.55 -2.01 -7.92
CA GLN A 155 -11.26 -1.12 -8.86
C GLN A 155 -12.78 -1.30 -8.84
#